data_AF-H3NE18-F1
#
_entry.id   AF-H3NE18-F1
#
_cell.length_a   1.000
_cell.length_b   1.000
_cell.length_c   1.000
_cell.angle_alpha   90.00
_cell.angle_beta   90.00
_cell.angle_gamma   90.00
#
_symmetry.space_group_name_H-M   'P 1'
#
loop_
_entity.id
_entity.type
_entity.pdbx_description
1 polymer ?
#
loop_
_entity_poly.entity_id
_entity_poly.type
_entity_poly.pdbx_seq_one_letter_code
_entity_poly.pdbx_strand_id
1 'polypeptide(L)' 'MSLWLAILLIILALIGGGIGGFFLARKYMMNYFQENPPIDADMLRMMMLSMGQKPSEKKIQQILNQMKHQSKKK' A
#
# COMPACT_ATOMS: atom_id res chain seq x y z
N MET A 1 -46.63 -2.62 -7.55
CA MET A 1 -45.28 -2.03 -7.58
C MET A 1 -44.57 -2.35 -6.27
N SER A 2 -43.51 -3.14 -6.32
CA SER A 2 -42.71 -3.54 -5.15
C SER A 2 -41.57 -2.56 -4.92
N LEU A 3 -41.92 -1.29 -4.64
CA LEU A 3 -40.97 -0.19 -4.41
C LEU A 3 -39.95 -0.54 -3.29
N TRP A 4 -40.39 -1.34 -2.31
CA TRP A 4 -39.55 -1.91 -1.25
C TRP A 4 -38.46 -2.88 -1.75
N LEU A 5 -38.77 -3.74 -2.74
CA LEU A 5 -37.78 -4.66 -3.33
C LEU A 5 -36.69 -3.89 -4.10
N ALA A 6 -37.07 -2.82 -4.80
CA ALA A 6 -36.10 -1.97 -5.50
C ALA A 6 -35.14 -1.29 -4.52
N ILE A 7 -35.64 -0.76 -3.39
CA ILE A 7 -34.82 -0.13 -2.36
C ILE A 7 -33.82 -1.14 -1.75
N LEU A 8 -34.28 -2.35 -1.42
CA LEU A 8 -33.43 -3.40 -0.87
C LEU A 8 -32.30 -3.80 -1.82
N LEU A 9 -32.60 -3.95 -3.12
CA LEU A 9 -31.60 -4.29 -4.13
C LEU A 9 -30.57 -3.17 -4.32
N ILE A 10 -30.97 -1.90 -4.27
CA ILE A 10 -30.05 -0.76 -4.36
C ILE A 10 -29.09 -0.74 -3.16
N ILE A 11 -29.60 -0.99 -1.96
CA ILE A 11 -28.75 -1.06 -0.75
C ILE A 11 -27.77 -2.21 -0.84
N LEU A 12 -28.23 -3.40 -1.26
CA LEU A 12 -27.36 -4.56 -1.46
C LEU A 12 -26.29 -4.30 -2.54
N ALA A 13 -26.65 -3.63 -3.63
CA ALA A 13 -25.73 -3.26 -4.69
C ALA A 13 -24.70 -2.23 -4.24
N LEU A 14 -25.08 -1.26 -3.41
CA LEU A 14 -24.14 -0.28 -2.81
C LEU A 14 -23.16 -0.96 -1.85
N ILE A 15 -23.64 -1.86 -0.99
CA ILE A 15 -22.79 -2.60 -0.05
C ILE A 15 -21.87 -3.56 -0.81
N GLY A 16 -22.43 -4.32 -1.75
CA GLY A 16 -21.67 -5.26 -2.60
C GLY A 16 -20.64 -4.55 -3.47
N GLY A 17 -21.02 -3.42 -4.09
CA GLY A 17 -20.13 -2.59 -4.89
C GLY A 17 -19.04 -1.90 -4.04
N GLY A 18 -19.37 -1.44 -2.84
CA GLY A 18 -18.41 -0.84 -1.92
C GLY A 18 -17.38 -1.85 -1.41
N ILE A 19 -17.82 -3.02 -0.95
CA ILE A 19 -16.93 -4.09 -0.46
C ILE A 19 -16.10 -4.65 -1.62
N GLY A 20 -16.73 -4.95 -2.75
CA GLY A 20 -16.06 -5.48 -3.95
C GLY A 20 -15.05 -4.49 -4.51
N GLY A 21 -15.43 -3.22 -4.65
CA GLY A 21 -14.55 -2.14 -5.10
C GLY A 21 -13.37 -1.91 -4.16
N PHE A 22 -13.60 -1.91 -2.85
CA PHE A 22 -12.55 -1.75 -1.83
C PHE A 22 -11.53 -2.89 -1.89
N PHE A 23 -11.98 -4.15 -1.97
CA PHE A 23 -11.08 -5.29 -2.07
C PHE A 23 -10.26 -5.29 -3.35
N LEU A 24 -10.88 -4.92 -4.48
CA LEU A 24 -10.20 -4.86 -5.76
C LEU A 24 -9.17 -3.72 -5.79
N ALA A 25 -9.54 -2.54 -5.33
CA ALA A 25 -8.64 -1.40 -5.20
C ALA A 25 -7.47 -1.72 -4.25
N ARG A 26 -7.73 -2.37 -3.11
CA ARG A 26 -6.70 -2.81 -2.17
C ARG A 26 -5.69 -3.75 -2.82
N LYS A 27 -6.18 -4.75 -3.58
CA LYS A 27 -5.31 -5.69 -4.31
C LYS A 27 -4.47 -4.97 -5.37
N TYR A 28 -5.09 -4.07 -6.13
CA TYR A 28 -4.41 -3.29 -7.15
C TYR A 28 -3.30 -2.41 -6.56
N MET A 29 -3.59 -1.73 -5.44
CA MET A 29 -2.64 -0.86 -4.76
C MET A 29 -1.45 -1.64 -4.19
N MET A 30 -1.70 -2.84 -3.66
CA MET A 30 -0.63 -3.71 -3.18
C MET A 30 0.29 -4.16 -4.33
N ASN A 31 -0.28 -4.57 -5.47
CA ASN A 31 0.51 -4.94 -6.65
C ASN A 31 1.34 -3.75 -7.16
N TYR A 32 0.76 -2.55 -7.21
CA TYR A 32 1.46 -1.34 -7.61
C TYR A 32 2.71 -1.05 -6.74
N PHE A 33 2.60 -1.20 -5.42
CA PHE A 33 3.73 -1.02 -4.50
C PHE A 33 4.77 -2.15 -4.56
N GLN A 34 4.41 -3.33 -5.08
CA GLN A 34 5.37 -4.41 -5.31
C GLN A 34 6.20 -4.17 -6.57
N GLU A 35 5.57 -3.65 -7.63
CA GLU A 35 6.26 -3.29 -8.87
C GLU A 35 7.11 -2.03 -8.72
N ASN A 36 6.65 -1.04 -7.94
CA ASN A 36 7.39 0.17 -7.58
C ASN A 36 7.67 0.18 -6.08
N PRO A 37 8.81 -0.37 -5.62
CA PRO A 37 9.09 -0.55 -4.21
C PRO A 37 8.98 0.80 -3.47
N PRO A 38 8.30 0.85 -2.31
CA PRO A 38 7.97 2.10 -1.64
C PRO A 38 9.19 2.86 -1.09
N ILE A 39 10.36 2.22 -1.03
CA ILE A 39 11.58 2.83 -0.51
C ILE A 39 12.79 2.40 -1.34
N ASP A 40 13.49 3.37 -1.93
CA ASP A 40 14.78 3.23 -2.58
C ASP A 40 15.93 3.77 -1.69
N ALA A 41 17.16 3.67 -2.17
CA ALA A 41 18.35 4.11 -1.41
C ALA A 41 18.40 5.65 -1.24
N ASP A 42 17.89 6.39 -2.22
CA ASP A 42 17.92 7.86 -2.22
C ASP A 42 16.85 8.44 -1.29
N MET A 43 15.65 7.86 -1.24
CA MET A 43 14.63 8.17 -0.24
C MET A 43 15.11 7.85 1.17
N LEU A 44 15.80 6.72 1.37
CA LEU A 44 16.45 6.42 2.66
C LEU A 44 17.51 7.46 3.03
N ARG A 45 18.33 7.86 2.06
CA ARG A 45 19.34 8.90 2.26
C ARG A 45 18.70 10.22 2.65
N MET A 46 17.67 10.66 1.91
CA MET A 46 16.94 11.89 2.19
C MET A 46 16.23 11.83 3.55
N MET A 47 15.63 10.70 3.91
CA MET A 47 15.00 10.49 5.21
C MET A 47 16.01 10.54 6.36
N MET A 48 17.20 9.97 6.18
CA MET A 48 18.25 10.03 7.21
C MET A 48 18.87 11.43 7.32
N LEU A 49 19.05 12.10 6.19
CA LEU A 49 19.51 13.50 6.14
C LEU A 49 18.50 14.46 6.77
N SER A 50 17.19 14.24 6.59
CA SER A 50 16.15 15.05 7.24
C SER A 50 16.13 14.88 8.76
N MET A 51 16.64 13.76 9.28
CA MET A 51 16.88 13.52 10.71
C MET A 51 18.23 14.06 11.22
N GLY A 52 18.98 14.80 10.39
CA GLY A 52 20.30 15.34 10.75
C GLY A 52 21.40 14.28 10.87
N GLN A 53 21.12 13.03 10.50
CA GLN A 53 22.14 11.98 10.44
C GLN A 53 22.80 12.03 9.06
N LYS A 54 24.13 11.98 9.01
CA LYS A 54 24.87 11.81 7.75
C LYS A 54 25.12 10.30 7.55
N PRO A 55 24.23 9.57 6.85
CA PRO A 55 24.40 8.13 6.68
C PRO A 55 25.63 7.81 5.82
N SER A 56 26.29 6.70 6.14
CA SER A 56 27.26 6.05 5.27
C SER A 56 26.53 5.12 4.29
N GLU A 57 26.97 5.05 3.04
CA GLU A 57 26.42 4.16 1.99
C GLU A 57 26.22 2.72 2.47
N LYS A 58 27.17 2.19 3.27
CA LYS A 58 27.08 0.84 3.84
C LYS A 58 25.87 0.67 4.78
N LYS A 59 25.58 1.69 5.59
CA LYS A 59 24.45 1.69 6.52
C LYS A 59 23.11 1.77 5.76
N ILE A 60 23.06 2.56 4.68
CA ILE A 60 21.89 2.64 3.80
C ILE A 60 21.59 1.28 3.18
N GLN A 61 22.60 0.62 2.62
CA GLN A 61 22.43 -0.70 2.01
C GLN A 61 22.01 -1.77 3.02
N GLN A 62 22.57 -1.73 4.24
CA GLN A 62 22.15 -2.64 5.32
C GLN A 62 20.68 -2.46 5.68
N ILE A 63 20.22 -1.21 5.83
CA ILE A 63 18.83 -0.90 6.15
C ILE A 63 17.89 -1.26 5.00
N LEU A 64 18.26 -0.93 3.76
CA LEU A 64 17.49 -1.27 2.56
C LEU A 64 17.29 -2.79 2.45
N ASN A 65 18.34 -3.57 2.70
CA ASN A 65 18.26 -5.02 2.72
C ASN A 65 17.35 -5.53 3.86
N GLN A 66 17.46 -4.99 5.07
CA GLN A 66 16.58 -5.36 6.18
C GLN A 66 15.10 -5.07 5.87
N MET A 67 14.79 -3.93 5.26
CA MET A 67 13.43 -3.57 4.88
C MET A 67 12.86 -4.48 3.79
N LYS A 68 13.66 -4.80 2.76
CA LYS A 68 13.27 -5.78 1.73
C LYS A 68 12.93 -7.14 2.33
N HIS A 69 13.69 -7.60 3.32
CA HIS A 69 13.43 -8.86 4.01
C HIS A 69 12.17 -8.83 4.88
N GLN A 70 11.81 -7.68 5.48
CA GLN A 70 10.56 -7.53 6.23
C GLN A 70 9.34 -7.42 5.31
N SER A 71 9.43 -6.69 4.19
CA SER A 71 8.33 -6.54 3.23
C SER A 71 7.94 -7.86 2.56
N LYS A 72 8.90 -8.79 2.38
CA LYS A 72 8.66 -10.11 1.80
C LYS A 72 8.01 -11.12 2.77
N LYS A 73 7.94 -10.80 4.07
CA LYS A 73 7.48 -11.72 5.13
C LYS A 73 5.99 -11.57 5.47
N LYS A 74 5.21 -10.85 4.65
CA LYS A 74 3.75 -10.67 4.78
C LYS A 74 2.99 -11.39 3.69
#